data_AF-A0A8S9DNR3-F1
#
_entry.id   AF-A0A8S9DNR3-F1
#
_cell.length_a   1.000
_cell.length_b   1.000
_cell.length_c   1.000
_cell.angle_alpha   90.00
_cell.angle_beta   90.00
_cell.angle_gamma   90.00
#
_symmetry.space_group_name_H-M   'P 1'
#
loop_
_entity.id
_entity.type
_entity.pdbx_description
1 polymer ?
#
loop_
_entity_poly.entity_id
_entity_poly.type
_entity_poly.pdbx_seq_one_letter_code
_entity_poly.pdbx_strand_id
1 'polypeptide(L)'
;MAERKLERRAALDPAVADLLSGMQQRQTESQLPRKERERLTKERAKIQSRRDLRATYDLPPNLRESIRVLAEELRLPASQLVTLALARFMNEYNNGQIDLGKYKQPSRSPRYDWNLIFPEDLIHVKKKK
;
A
#
# COMPACT_ATOMS: atom_id res chain seq x y z
N MET A 1 -10.41 -4.49 54.92
CA MET A 1 -11.14 -4.17 53.67
C MET A 1 -10.59 -2.85 53.16
N ALA A 2 -9.81 -2.84 52.08
CA ALA A 2 -9.29 -1.61 51.48
C ALA A 2 -9.80 -1.53 50.04
N GLU A 3 -10.76 -0.64 49.82
CA GLU A 3 -11.35 -0.37 48.51
C GLU A 3 -10.32 0.32 47.60
N ARG A 4 -9.90 -0.37 46.53
CA ARG A 4 -9.06 0.23 45.50
C ARG A 4 -9.92 1.10 44.60
N LYS A 5 -9.70 2.41 44.69
CA LYS A 5 -10.27 3.45 43.82
C LYS A 5 -9.87 3.17 42.37
N LEU A 6 -10.84 2.76 41.55
CA LEU A 6 -10.68 2.59 40.11
C LEU A 6 -10.57 3.97 39.46
N GLU A 7 -9.36 4.44 39.20
CA GLU A 7 -9.13 5.63 38.38
C GLU A 7 -9.53 5.33 36.93
N ARG A 8 -10.60 5.99 36.46
CA ARG A 8 -11.01 5.95 35.05
C ARG A 8 -9.93 6.62 34.22
N ARG A 9 -9.11 5.84 33.51
CA ARG A 9 -8.33 6.34 32.39
C ARG A 9 -9.30 6.95 31.38
N ALA A 10 -9.19 8.25 31.13
CA ALA A 10 -9.95 8.92 30.07
C ALA A 10 -9.53 8.28 28.74
N ALA A 11 -10.33 7.34 28.25
CA ALA A 11 -10.23 6.87 26.88
C ALA A 11 -10.61 8.06 26.01
N LEU A 12 -9.60 8.82 25.57
CA LEU A 12 -9.77 9.90 24.60
C LEU A 12 -10.43 9.29 23.35
N ASP A 13 -11.51 9.91 22.90
CA ASP A 13 -12.17 9.56 21.65
C ASP A 13 -11.13 9.60 20.50
N PRO A 14 -11.02 8.55 19.67
CA PRO A 14 -10.06 8.50 18.57
C PRO A 14 -10.10 9.72 17.66
N ALA A 15 -11.27 10.33 17.44
CA ALA A 15 -11.39 11.54 16.63
C ALA A 15 -10.72 12.77 17.29
N VAL A 16 -10.76 12.85 18.61
CA VAL A 16 -10.13 13.93 19.39
C VAL A 16 -8.61 13.71 19.46
N ALA A 17 -8.17 12.46 19.58
CA ALA A 17 -6.75 12.12 19.54
C ALA A 17 -6.09 12.48 18.19
N ASP A 18 -6.78 12.20 17.08
CA ASP A 18 -6.32 12.58 15.74
C ASP A 18 -6.27 14.10 15.55
N LEU A 19 -7.26 14.83 16.06
CA LEU A 19 -7.26 16.30 16.02
C LEU A 19 -6.08 16.89 16.80
N LEU A 20 -5.85 16.43 18.02
CA LEU A 20 -4.77 16.91 18.89
C LEU A 20 -3.39 16.60 18.30
N SER A 21 -3.19 15.40 17.75
CA SER A 21 -1.94 15.03 17.08
C SER A 21 -1.69 15.89 15.84
N GLY A 22 -2.72 16.18 15.04
CA GLY A 22 -2.63 17.07 13.88
C GLY A 22 -2.28 18.52 14.25
N MET A 23 -2.82 19.03 15.37
CA MET A 23 -2.50 20.37 15.87
C MET A 23 -1.05 20.45 16.38
N GLN A 24 -0.61 19.44 17.13
CA GLN A 24 0.74 19.39 17.69
C GLN A 24 1.81 19.28 16.61
N GLN A 25 1.57 18.50 15.55
CA GLN A 25 2.45 18.43 14.38
C GLN A 25 2.59 19.77 13.64
N ARG A 26 1.49 20.53 13.50
CA ARG A 26 1.56 21.86 12.86
C ARG A 26 2.35 22.86 13.70
N GLN A 27 2.24 22.78 15.02
CA GLN A 27 3.00 23.63 15.93
C GLN A 27 4.51 23.31 15.88
N THR A 28 4.90 22.04 15.90
CA THR A 28 6.32 21.66 15.81
C THR A 28 6.94 22.04 14.47
N GLU A 29 6.21 21.86 13.36
CA GLU A 29 6.66 22.28 12.03
C GLU A 29 6.81 23.80 11.89
N SER A 30 5.97 24.58 12.60
CA SER A 30 6.07 26.04 12.64
C SER A 30 7.29 26.56 13.41
N GLN A 31 8.02 25.69 14.12
CA GLN A 31 9.25 26.04 14.81
C GLN A 31 10.52 25.66 14.01
N LEU A 32 10.40 24.87 12.95
CA LEU A 32 11.55 24.45 12.13
C LEU A 32 12.17 25.61 11.33
N PRO A 33 13.44 25.56 10.92
CA PRO A 33 14.02 26.53 9.99
C PRO A 33 13.28 26.56 8.62
N ARG A 34 13.22 27.74 7.97
CA ARG A 34 12.49 27.96 6.70
C ARG A 34 12.78 26.90 5.62
N LYS A 35 14.06 26.52 5.43
CA LYS A 35 14.48 25.51 4.44
C LYS A 35 13.89 24.13 4.71
N GLU A 36 13.74 23.74 5.98
CA GLU A 36 13.18 22.43 6.36
C GLU A 36 11.67 22.42 6.19
N ARG A 37 10.98 23.52 6.55
CA ARG A 37 9.54 23.70 6.29
C ARG A 37 9.20 23.61 4.80
N GLU A 38 10.02 24.20 3.94
CA GLU A 38 9.82 24.14 2.50
C GLU A 38 10.00 22.73 1.94
N ARG A 39 10.98 21.97 2.44
CA ARG A 39 11.17 20.55 2.06
C ARG A 39 9.95 19.70 2.45
N LEU A 40 9.49 19.83 3.70
CA LEU A 40 8.32 19.12 4.21
C LEU A 40 7.03 19.46 3.42
N THR A 41 6.83 20.74 3.11
CA THR A 41 5.69 21.18 2.30
C THR A 41 5.74 20.60 0.88
N LYS A 42 6.93 20.59 0.25
CA LYS A 42 7.12 19.99 -1.08
C LYS A 42 6.90 18.48 -1.07
N GLU A 43 7.39 17.78 -0.05
CA GLU A 43 7.15 16.34 0.10
C GLU A 43 5.67 16.03 0.32
N ARG A 44 4.98 16.79 1.17
CA ARG A 44 3.53 16.67 1.38
C ARG A 44 2.74 16.93 0.10
N ALA A 45 3.06 18.00 -0.64
CA ALA A 45 2.43 18.29 -1.92
C ALA A 45 2.65 17.15 -2.93
N LYS A 46 3.86 16.58 -2.97
CA LYS A 46 4.21 15.42 -3.81
C LYS A 46 3.46 14.14 -3.40
N ILE A 47 3.22 13.94 -2.11
CA ILE A 47 2.42 12.81 -1.61
C ILE A 47 0.94 13.03 -1.94
N GLN A 48 0.44 14.26 -1.77
CA GLN A 48 -0.94 14.62 -2.06
C GLN A 48 -1.26 14.47 -3.54
N SER A 49 -0.40 14.96 -4.44
CA SER A 49 -0.60 14.83 -5.89
C SER A 49 -0.54 13.39 -6.40
N ARG A 50 0.02 12.47 -5.61
CA ARG A 50 0.04 11.04 -5.91
C ARG A 50 -1.19 10.31 -5.38
N ARG A 51 -2.05 10.94 -4.57
CA ARG A 51 -3.21 10.25 -3.97
C ARG A 51 -4.18 9.75 -5.03
N ASP A 52 -4.47 10.57 -6.03
CA ASP A 52 -5.38 10.19 -7.13
C ASP A 52 -4.82 9.06 -8.00
N LEU A 53 -3.50 8.82 -7.93
CA LEU A 53 -2.81 7.74 -8.63
C LEU A 53 -2.75 6.44 -7.81
N ARG A 54 -3.19 6.44 -6.54
CA ARG A 54 -3.10 5.25 -5.68
C ARG A 54 -4.26 4.30 -5.96
N ALA A 55 -3.90 3.11 -6.43
CA ALA A 55 -4.77 1.94 -6.39
C ALA A 55 -4.30 1.01 -5.25
N THR A 56 -5.25 0.42 -4.53
CA THR A 56 -4.97 -0.60 -3.51
C THR A 56 -5.39 -1.95 -4.07
N TYR A 57 -4.46 -2.89 -4.11
CA TYR A 57 -4.68 -4.26 -4.53
C TYR A 57 -4.22 -5.22 -3.45
N ASP A 58 -4.98 -6.28 -3.24
CA ASP A 58 -4.58 -7.37 -2.36
C ASP A 58 -3.51 -8.22 -3.09
N LEU A 59 -2.32 -8.28 -2.52
CA LEU A 59 -1.20 -9.05 -3.06
C LEU A 59 -0.80 -10.15 -2.07
N PRO A 60 -0.50 -11.37 -2.57
CA PRO A 60 0.08 -12.42 -1.74
C PRO A 60 1.34 -11.90 -1.02
N PRO A 61 1.52 -12.17 0.29
CA PRO A 61 2.63 -11.63 1.08
C PRO A 61 4.01 -11.90 0.45
N ASN A 62 4.20 -13.10 -0.10
CA ASN A 62 5.45 -13.50 -0.75
C ASN A 62 5.76 -12.65 -1.98
N LEU A 63 4.75 -12.42 -2.85
CA LEU A 63 4.90 -11.60 -4.05
C LEU A 63 5.20 -10.13 -3.69
N ARG A 64 4.50 -9.60 -2.68
CA ARG A 64 4.74 -8.25 -2.17
C ARG A 64 6.19 -8.09 -1.68
N GLU A 65 6.69 -9.07 -0.95
CA GLU A 65 8.07 -9.07 -0.46
C GLU A 65 9.09 -9.19 -1.59
N SER A 66 8.87 -10.05 -2.58
CA SER A 66 9.74 -10.15 -3.76
C SER A 66 9.82 -8.84 -4.54
N ILE A 67 8.69 -8.13 -4.72
CA ILE A 67 8.66 -6.82 -5.36
C ILE A 67 9.47 -5.80 -4.54
N ARG A 68 9.34 -5.82 -3.20
CA ARG A 68 10.10 -4.93 -2.30
C ARG A 68 11.60 -5.16 -2.43
N VAL A 69 12.05 -6.42 -2.30
CA VAL A 69 13.46 -6.79 -2.40
C VAL A 69 14.04 -6.39 -3.76
N LEU A 70 13.34 -6.72 -4.85
CA LEU A 70 13.81 -6.37 -6.20
C LEU A 70 13.88 -4.85 -6.41
N ALA A 71 12.91 -4.10 -5.89
CA ALA A 71 12.92 -2.64 -5.96
C ALA A 71 14.10 -2.04 -5.17
N GLU A 72 14.42 -2.59 -4.00
CA GLU A 72 15.57 -2.19 -3.18
C GLU A 72 16.90 -2.48 -3.88
N GLU A 73 17.06 -3.69 -4.42
CA GLU A 73 18.25 -4.11 -5.17
C GLU A 73 18.52 -3.19 -6.37
N LEU A 74 17.46 -2.85 -7.13
CA LEU A 74 17.55 -1.98 -8.29
C LEU A 74 17.55 -0.49 -7.95
N ARG A 75 17.34 -0.13 -6.67
CA ARG A 75 17.20 1.25 -6.19
C ARG A 75 16.08 2.03 -6.91
N LEU A 76 14.94 1.37 -7.11
CA LEU A 76 13.76 1.93 -7.78
C LEU A 76 12.56 1.99 -6.83
N PRO A 77 11.60 2.92 -7.05
CA PRO A 77 10.31 2.85 -6.37
C PRO A 77 9.54 1.59 -6.77
N ALA A 78 9.12 0.78 -5.79
CA ALA A 78 8.33 -0.43 -6.04
C ALA A 78 7.06 -0.16 -6.88
N SER A 79 6.43 1.01 -6.70
CA SER A 79 5.27 1.40 -7.49
C SER A 79 5.58 1.49 -8.99
N GLN A 80 6.76 1.99 -9.39
CA GLN A 80 7.16 2.09 -10.79
C GLN A 80 7.47 0.73 -11.40
N LEU A 81 8.12 -0.14 -10.63
CA LEU A 81 8.37 -1.53 -11.02
C LEU A 81 7.05 -2.26 -11.31
N VAL A 82 6.07 -2.12 -10.42
CA VAL A 82 4.72 -2.70 -10.60
C VAL A 82 3.99 -2.05 -11.78
N THR A 83 4.07 -0.73 -11.96
CA THR A 83 3.49 -0.05 -13.13
C THR A 83 4.03 -0.62 -14.44
N LEU A 84 5.34 -0.82 -14.56
CA LEU A 84 5.95 -1.41 -15.75
C LEU A 84 5.45 -2.84 -16.00
N ALA A 85 5.42 -3.67 -14.95
CA ALA A 85 4.94 -5.04 -15.04
C ALA A 85 3.47 -5.11 -15.50
N LEU A 86 2.60 -4.29 -14.92
CA LEU A 86 1.19 -4.20 -15.30
C LEU A 86 1.00 -3.67 -16.73
N ALA A 87 1.75 -2.64 -17.13
CA ALA A 87 1.67 -2.11 -18.50
C ALA A 87 2.09 -3.15 -19.54
N ARG A 88 3.16 -3.92 -19.25
CA ARG A 88 3.60 -5.02 -20.09
C ARG A 88 2.53 -6.11 -20.18
N PHE A 89 1.98 -6.54 -19.05
CA PHE A 89 0.89 -7.51 -18.99
C PHE A 89 -0.30 -7.07 -19.85
N MET A 90 -0.75 -5.81 -19.72
CA MET A 90 -1.87 -5.29 -20.51
C MET A 90 -1.57 -5.30 -22.00
N ASN A 91 -0.35 -4.94 -22.41
CA ASN A 91 0.06 -5.00 -23.80
C ASN A 91 0.06 -6.44 -24.34
N GLU A 92 0.66 -7.39 -23.60
CA GLU A 92 0.69 -8.81 -23.99
C GLU A 92 -0.73 -9.40 -24.05
N TYR A 93 -1.62 -9.04 -23.12
CA TYR A 93 -3.02 -9.45 -23.13
C TYR A 93 -3.77 -8.90 -24.36
N ASN A 94 -3.63 -7.60 -24.64
CA ASN A 94 -4.29 -6.98 -25.79
C ASN A 94 -3.80 -7.55 -27.13
N ASN A 95 -2.55 -8.01 -27.19
CA ASN A 95 -1.98 -8.67 -28.36
C ASN A 95 -2.29 -10.18 -28.43
N GLY A 96 -3.14 -10.70 -27.54
CA GLY A 96 -3.56 -12.11 -27.52
C GLY A 96 -2.47 -13.09 -27.06
N GLN A 97 -1.39 -12.60 -26.45
CA GLN A 97 -0.28 -13.44 -25.97
C GLN A 97 -0.58 -14.07 -24.61
N ILE A 98 -1.51 -13.48 -23.85
CA ILE A 98 -1.94 -13.99 -22.55
C ILE A 98 -3.37 -14.51 -22.66
N ASP A 99 -3.52 -15.81 -22.45
CA ASP A 99 -4.84 -16.44 -22.32
C ASP A 99 -5.22 -16.57 -20.84
N LEU A 100 -6.13 -15.69 -20.39
CA LEU A 100 -6.66 -15.74 -19.03
C LEU A 100 -7.65 -16.90 -18.80
N GLY A 101 -8.20 -17.50 -19.87
CA GLY A 101 -9.15 -18.60 -19.76
C GLY A 101 -8.61 -19.77 -18.94
N LYS A 102 -7.31 -20.04 -19.07
CA LYS A 102 -6.57 -21.09 -18.33
C LYS A 102 -6.60 -20.91 -16.81
N TYR A 103 -6.85 -19.71 -16.34
CA TYR A 103 -6.86 -19.37 -14.92
C TYR A 103 -8.26 -19.07 -14.38
N LYS A 104 -9.28 -18.99 -15.25
CA LYS A 104 -10.64 -18.64 -14.82
C LYS A 104 -11.33 -19.81 -14.12
N GLN A 105 -11.96 -19.51 -13.00
CA GLN A 105 -12.93 -20.39 -12.33
C GLN A 105 -14.21 -19.60 -12.02
N PRO A 106 -15.39 -20.24 -12.00
CA PRO A 106 -16.63 -19.55 -11.64
C PRO A 106 -16.51 -18.86 -10.27
N SER A 107 -16.96 -17.60 -10.19
CA SER A 107 -16.99 -16.91 -8.91
C SER A 107 -18.20 -17.34 -8.08
N ARG A 108 -18.05 -17.24 -6.76
CA ARG A 108 -19.17 -17.35 -5.81
C ARG A 108 -19.77 -15.98 -5.45
N SER A 109 -19.14 -14.90 -5.92
CA SER A 109 -19.60 -13.53 -5.64
C SER A 109 -20.73 -13.16 -6.61
N PRO A 110 -21.81 -12.50 -6.15
CA PRO A 110 -22.84 -11.99 -7.05
C PRO A 110 -22.34 -10.84 -7.95
N ARG A 111 -21.15 -10.29 -7.69
CA ARG A 111 -20.60 -9.14 -8.42
C ARG A 111 -19.81 -9.54 -9.68
N TYR A 112 -19.25 -10.74 -9.72
CA TYR A 112 -18.30 -11.15 -10.75
C TYR A 112 -18.65 -12.56 -11.23
N ASP A 113 -18.51 -12.82 -12.53
CA ASP A 113 -18.77 -14.16 -13.07
C ASP A 113 -17.60 -15.13 -12.84
N TRP A 114 -16.38 -14.60 -12.79
CA TRP A 114 -15.14 -15.39 -12.74
C TRP A 114 -14.16 -14.88 -11.68
N ASN A 115 -13.45 -15.80 -11.05
CA ASN A 115 -12.24 -15.56 -10.27
C ASN A 115 -11.03 -16.10 -11.03
N LEU A 116 -9.84 -15.63 -10.68
CA LEU A 116 -8.58 -16.23 -11.14
C LEU A 116 -8.04 -17.21 -10.10
N ILE A 117 -7.68 -18.41 -10.55
CA ILE A 117 -6.83 -19.35 -9.81
C ILE A 117 -5.39 -18.98 -10.13
N PHE A 118 -4.58 -18.87 -9.09
CA PHE A 118 -3.16 -18.61 -9.23
C PHE A 118 -2.37 -19.90 -8.97
N PRO A 119 -1.73 -20.47 -10.01
CA PRO A 119 -0.84 -21.61 -9.85
C PRO A 119 0.26 -21.34 -8.82
N GLU A 120 0.60 -22.36 -8.03
CA GLU A 120 1.59 -22.23 -6.96
C GLU A 120 2.97 -21.83 -7.49
N ASP A 121 3.35 -22.33 -8.67
CA ASP A 121 4.60 -22.02 -9.36
C ASP A 121 4.72 -20.55 -9.78
N LEU A 122 3.59 -19.85 -9.97
CA LEU A 122 3.56 -18.43 -10.30
C LEU A 122 3.66 -17.53 -9.07
N ILE A 123 3.12 -17.94 -7.92
CA ILE A 123 3.13 -17.14 -6.68
C ILE A 123 4.35 -17.45 -5.80
N HIS A 124 4.80 -18.70 -5.76
CA HIS A 124 5.93 -19.12 -4.96
C HIS A 124 7.21 -19.01 -5.80
N VAL A 125 7.83 -17.84 -5.77
CA VAL A 125 9.22 -17.70 -6.23
C VAL A 125 10.05 -18.66 -5.39
N LYS A 126 10.52 -19.77 -5.99
CA LYS A 126 11.40 -20.74 -5.33
C LYS A 126 12.55 -19.95 -4.69
N LYS A 127 12.72 -20.08 -3.37
CA LYS A 127 13.94 -19.61 -2.71
C LYS A 127 15.11 -20.26 -3.44
N LYS A 128 15.92 -19.47 -4.14
CA LYS A 128 17.23 -19.94 -4.62
C LYS A 128 17.98 -20.41 -3.37
N LYS A 129 18.33 -21.70 -3.35
CA LYS A 129 19.30 -22.27 -2.40
C LYS A 129 20.67 -21.67 -2.67
#